data_AF-A0A414ZN04-F1
#
_entry.id   AF-A0A414ZN04-F1
#
_cell.length_a   1.000
_cell.length_b   1.000
_cell.length_c   1.000
_cell.angle_alpha   90.00
_cell.angle_beta   90.00
_cell.angle_gamma   90.00
#
_symmetry.space_group_name_H-M   'P 1'
#
loop_
_entity.id
_entity.type
_entity.pdbx_description
1 polymer ?
#
loop_
_entity_poly.entity_id
_entity_poly.type
_entity_poly.pdbx_seq_one_letter_code
_entity_poly.pdbx_strand_id
1 'polypeptide(L)' 'MNPASIMKMMKAKNTFTANHPKFVSFLQYAFGSGIPADSVIEITVTKPGQEPVTSNIRVLQSDLELLESLNDLK' A
#
# COMPACT_ATOMS: atom_id res chain seq x y z
N MET A 1 15.84 -14.02 8.07
CA MET A 1 15.51 -13.03 9.13
C MET A 1 15.79 -13.64 10.50
N ASN A 2 16.23 -12.86 11.49
CA ASN A 2 16.46 -13.35 12.86
C ASN A 2 15.29 -12.98 13.81
N PRO A 3 15.15 -13.64 14.97
CA PRO A 3 14.03 -13.42 15.90
C PRO A 3 13.90 -11.98 16.42
N ALA A 4 15.03 -11.31 16.68
CA ALA A 4 15.05 -9.93 17.16
C ALA A 4 14.48 -8.95 16.12
N SER A 5 14.83 -9.12 14.84
CA SER A 5 14.30 -8.31 13.75
C SER A 5 12.80 -8.54 13.53
N ILE A 6 12.30 -9.76 13.73
CA ILE A 6 10.86 -10.07 13.67
C ILE A 6 10.11 -9.33 14.78
N MET A 7 10.62 -9.38 16.02
CA MET A 7 10.01 -8.69 17.16
C MET A 7 9.98 -7.16 16.97
N LYS A 8 11.08 -6.59 16.46
CA LYS A 8 11.14 -5.15 16.12
C LYS A 8 10.10 -4.78 15.06
N MET A 9 9.95 -5.60 14.02
CA MET A 9 8.97 -5.37 12.96
C MET A 9 7.53 -5.46 13.48
N MET A 10 7.23 -6.43 14.34
CA MET A 10 5.92 -6.55 14.98
C MET A 10 5.57 -5.33 15.83
N LYS A 11 6.53 -4.82 16.63
CA LYS A 11 6.32 -3.60 17.40
C LYS A 11 6.06 -2.40 16.49
N ALA A 12 6.85 -2.23 15.43
CA ALA A 12 6.66 -1.15 14.46
C ALA A 12 5.29 -1.22 13.77
N LYS A 13 4.85 -2.42 13.36
CA LYS A 13 3.51 -2.64 12.79
C LYS A 13 2.41 -2.23 13.77
N ASN A 14 2.50 -2.64 15.04
CA ASN A 14 1.51 -2.30 16.05
C ASN A 14 1.43 -0.78 16.29
N THR A 15 2.58 -0.12 16.40
CA THR A 15 2.65 1.35 16.53
C THR A 15 2.07 2.06 15.30
N PHE A 16 2.37 1.58 14.09
CA PHE A 16 1.81 2.14 12.85
C PHE A 16 0.28 2.02 12.83
N THR A 17 -0.26 0.86 13.15
CA THR A 17 -1.71 0.64 13.23
C THR A 17 -2.37 1.52 14.29
N ALA A 18 -1.73 1.70 15.45
CA ALA A 18 -2.23 2.55 16.52
C ALA A 18 -2.22 4.05 16.13
N ASN A 19 -1.18 4.51 15.43
CA ASN A 19 -1.06 5.90 14.99
C ASN A 19 -2.01 6.24 13.83
N HIS A 20 -2.35 5.26 12.99
CA HIS A 20 -3.09 5.48 11.74
C HIS A 20 -4.27 4.49 11.53
N PRO A 21 -5.19 4.33 12.51
CA PRO A 21 -6.21 3.29 12.45
C PRO A 21 -7.13 3.42 11.23
N LYS A 22 -7.54 4.66 10.89
CA LYS A 22 -8.37 4.93 9.70
C LYS A 22 -7.67 4.59 8.40
N PHE A 23 -6.38 4.90 8.29
CA PHE A 23 -5.61 4.62 7.09
C PHE A 23 -5.41 3.11 6.90
N VAL A 24 -5.13 2.37 7.97
CA VAL A 24 -5.06 0.90 7.90
C VAL A 24 -6.38 0.29 7.48
N SER A 25 -7.51 0.72 8.06
CA SER A 25 -8.83 0.26 7.63
C SER A 25 -9.12 0.59 6.17
N PHE A 26 -8.73 1.78 5.69
CA PHE A 26 -8.83 2.15 4.29
C PHE A 26 -8.00 1.21 3.40
N LEU A 27 -6.75 0.92 3.75
CA LEU A 27 -5.92 0.01 2.97
C LEU A 27 -6.53 -1.40 2.90
N GLN A 28 -7.06 -1.90 4.02
CA GLN A 28 -7.75 -3.19 4.05
C GLN A 28 -8.98 -3.21 3.15
N TYR A 29 -9.79 -2.15 3.20
CA TYR A 29 -10.99 -2.04 2.37
C TYR A 29 -10.66 -1.90 0.88
N ALA A 30 -9.72 -1.01 0.53
CA ALA A 30 -9.41 -0.68 -0.85
C ALA A 30 -8.52 -1.73 -1.55
N PHE A 31 -7.69 -2.45 -0.82
CA PHE A 31 -6.70 -3.39 -1.39
C PHE A 31 -6.89 -4.84 -0.92
N GLY A 32 -7.73 -5.12 0.08
CA GLY A 32 -7.83 -6.43 0.70
C GLY A 32 -8.33 -7.55 -0.22
N SER A 33 -9.10 -7.22 -1.26
CA SER A 33 -9.57 -8.14 -2.30
C SER A 33 -8.76 -8.06 -3.59
N GLY A 34 -7.65 -7.32 -3.61
CA GLY A 34 -6.96 -6.92 -4.84
C GLY A 34 -7.66 -5.73 -5.52
N ILE A 35 -6.99 -5.14 -6.51
CA ILE A 35 -7.49 -3.99 -7.26
C ILE A 35 -7.78 -4.45 -8.70
N PRO A 36 -9.03 -4.41 -9.15
CA PRO A 36 -9.36 -4.82 -10.52
C PRO A 36 -8.87 -3.80 -11.55
N ALA A 37 -8.75 -4.23 -12.80
CA ALA A 37 -8.52 -3.34 -13.94
C ALA A 37 -9.59 -2.24 -14.00
N ASP A 38 -9.23 -1.12 -14.63
CA ASP A 38 -10.01 0.12 -14.71
C ASP A 38 -10.22 0.88 -13.40
N SER A 39 -9.78 0.33 -12.26
CA SER A 39 -9.72 1.08 -11.01
C SER A 39 -8.83 2.30 -11.16
N VAL A 40 -9.26 3.42 -10.61
CA VAL A 40 -8.44 4.64 -10.53
C VAL A 40 -7.94 4.80 -9.10
N ILE A 41 -6.63 4.91 -8.95
CA ILE A 41 -5.98 5.19 -7.67
C ILE A 41 -5.42 6.60 -7.76
N GLU A 42 -5.84 7.47 -6.86
CA GLU A 42 -5.25 8.80 -6.69
C GLU A 42 -4.48 8.87 -5.38
N ILE A 43 -3.27 9.42 -5.43
CA ILE A 43 -2.44 9.67 -4.27
C ILE A 43 -2.09 11.15 -4.21
N THR A 44 -2.37 11.75 -3.05
CA THR A 44 -1.96 13.12 -2.73
C THR A 44 -0.96 13.08 -1.60
N VAL A 45 0.19 13.73 -1.80
CA VAL A 45 1.22 13.88 -0.77
C VAL A 45 1.38 15.36 -0.46
N THR A 46 1.20 15.72 0.81
CA THR A 46 1.48 17.07 1.31
C THR A 46 2.68 16.99 2.25
N LYS A 47 3.79 17.60 1.85
CA LYS A 47 4.98 17.71 2.73
C LYS A 47 4.83 18.94 3.62
N PRO A 48 5.44 18.95 4.82
CA PRO A 48 5.37 20.13 5.69
C PRO A 48 5.84 21.40 4.97
N GLY A 49 4.98 22.42 4.92
CA GLY A 49 5.28 23.71 4.29
C GLY A 49 5.31 23.71 2.75
N GLN A 50 4.87 22.63 2.10
CA GLN A 50 4.75 22.56 0.63
C GLN A 50 3.31 22.37 0.21
N GLU A 51 2.99 22.85 -0.99
CA GLU A 51 1.70 22.57 -1.61
C GLU A 51 1.52 21.06 -1.84
N PRO A 52 0.29 20.54 -1.75
CA PRO A 52 -0.01 19.15 -2.08
C PRO A 52 0.38 18.83 -3.52
N VAL A 53 0.95 17.64 -3.74
CA VAL A 53 1.17 17.09 -5.07
C VAL A 53 0.31 15.85 -5.23
N THR A 54 -0.49 15.83 -6.29
CA THR A 54 -1.41 14.74 -6.61
C THR A 54 -0.96 14.02 -7.88
N SER A 55 -1.07 12.69 -7.87
CA SER A 55 -0.93 11.84 -9.05
C SER A 55 -2.01 10.78 -9.04
N ASN A 56 -2.38 10.27 -10.21
CA ASN A 56 -3.28 9.14 -10.33
C ASN A 56 -2.77 8.12 -11.33
N ILE A 57 -3.25 6.89 -11.17
CA ILE A 57 -3.09 5.80 -12.12
C ILE A 57 -4.46 5.18 -12.40
N ARG A 58 -4.67 4.75 -13.64
CA ARG A 58 -5.71 3.79 -13.98
C ARG A 58 -5.04 2.43 -14.08
N VAL A 59 -5.52 1.45 -13.31
CA VAL A 59 -4.98 0.09 -13.32
C VAL A 59 -5.31 -0.55 -14.65
N LEU A 60 -4.28 -0.96 -15.39
CA LEU A 60 -4.42 -1.66 -16.66
C LEU A 60 -4.29 -3.18 -16.44
N GLN A 61 -4.88 -3.95 -17.35
CA GLN A 61 -4.75 -5.40 -17.34
C GLN A 61 -3.27 -5.85 -17.40
N SER A 62 -2.46 -5.15 -18.19
CA SER A 62 -1.01 -5.40 -18.30
C SER A 62 -0.27 -5.23 -16.98
N ASP A 63 -0.75 -4.36 -16.09
CA ASP A 63 -0.14 -4.15 -14.77
C ASP A 63 -0.41 -5.35 -13.86
N LEU A 64 -1.62 -5.92 -13.95
CA LEU A 64 -1.99 -7.12 -13.20
C LEU A 64 -1.22 -8.35 -13.67
N GLU A 65 -1.08 -8.51 -14.99
CA GLU A 65 -0.29 -9.58 -15.62
C GLU A 65 1.18 -9.50 -15.20
N LEU A 66 1.74 -8.29 -15.16
CA LEU A 66 3.11 -8.08 -14.66
C LEU A 66 3.24 -8.51 -13.20
N LEU A 67 2.32 -8.09 -12.33
CA LEU A 67 2.35 -8.45 -10.90
C LEU A 67 2.19 -9.96 -10.67
N GLU A 68 1.37 -10.63 -11.46
CA GLU A 68 1.22 -12.09 -11.45
C GLU A 68 2.54 -12.77 -11.84
N SER A 69 3.17 -12.34 -12.93
CA SER A 69 4.46 -12.89 -13.38
C SER A 69 5.58 -12.76 -12.35
N LEU A 70 5.54 -11.73 -11.50
CA LEU A 70 6.52 -11.53 -10.41
C LEU A 70 6.26 -12.45 -9.21
N ASN A 71 5.03 -12.91 -9.00
CA ASN A 71 4.73 -13.88 -7.95
C ASN A 71 5.19 -15.29 -8.34
N ASP A 72 5.17 -15.62 -9.63
CA ASP A 72 5.65 -16.90 -10.16
C ASP A 72 7.18 -17.05 -10.10
N LEU A 73 7.92 -15.96 -9.88
CA LEU A 73 9.38 -15.94 -9.71
C LEU A 73 9.84 -16.16 -8.25
N LYS A 74 8.93 -16.36 -7.31
CA LYS A 74 9.25 -16.55 -5.88
C LYS A 74 9.43 -18.01 -5.48
#